data_AF-A0A1B1BQL8-F1
#
_entry.id   AF-A0A1B1BQL8-F1
#
_cell.length_a   1.000
_cell.length_b   1.000
_cell.length_c   1.000
_cell.angle_alpha   90.00
_cell.angle_beta   90.00
_cell.angle_gamma   90.00
#
_symmetry.space_group_name_H-M   'P 1'
#
loop_
_entity.id
_entity.type
_entity.pdbx_description
1 polymer ?
#
loop_
_entity_poly.entity_id
_entity_poly.type
_entity_poly.pdbx_seq_one_letter_code
_entity_poly.pdbx_strand_id
1 'polypeptide(L)' 'MLHAYGQMLSVTEVARALNLEERNVRNLLTSSDPTMRMPGVKIGKSWRIARDQLRTYLLVHHNEDATLTSPTAQRGTL' A
#
# COMPACT_ATOMS: atom_id res chain seq x y z
N MET A 1 -21.68 15.02 9.57
CA MET A 1 -20.94 14.23 8.56
C MET A 1 -19.79 13.52 9.26
N LEU A 2 -20.00 12.31 9.79
CA LEU A 2 -18.99 11.53 10.52
C LEU A 2 -18.88 10.08 9.99
N HIS A 3 -19.26 9.87 8.73
CA HIS A 3 -19.30 8.54 8.11
C HIS A 3 -17.92 8.05 7.61
N ALA A 4 -16.85 8.83 7.81
CA ALA A 4 -15.53 8.58 7.22
C ALA A 4 -14.47 8.01 8.20
N TYR A 5 -14.83 7.73 9.45
CA TYR A 5 -13.95 6.95 10.36
C TYR A 5 -14.11 5.42 10.19
N GLY A 6 -14.95 4.99 9.24
CA GLY A 6 -15.70 3.74 9.36
C GLY A 6 -14.97 2.43 9.14
N GLN A 7 -13.75 2.38 8.56
CA GLN A 7 -13.05 1.10 8.36
C GLN A 7 -11.54 1.25 8.59
N MET A 8 -11.16 1.26 9.87
CA MET A 8 -9.79 1.02 10.28
C MET A 8 -9.50 -0.49 10.22
N LEU A 9 -8.66 -0.88 9.27
CA LEU A 9 -8.24 -2.26 9.07
C LEU A 9 -7.06 -2.58 9.98
N SER A 10 -7.08 -3.78 10.54
CA SER A 10 -5.96 -4.39 11.26
C SER A 10 -4.90 -4.89 10.27
N VAL A 11 -3.66 -5.07 10.73
CA VAL A 11 -2.59 -5.70 9.93
C VAL A 11 -3.04 -7.02 9.30
N THR A 12 -3.74 -7.87 10.06
CA THR A 12 -4.27 -9.15 9.60
C THR A 12 -5.30 -9.00 8.48
N GLU A 13 -6.18 -8.00 8.56
CA GLU A 13 -7.20 -7.75 7.55
C GLU A 13 -6.56 -7.24 6.25
N VAL A 14 -5.56 -6.36 6.36
CA VAL A 14 -4.77 -5.89 5.22
C VAL A 14 -3.98 -7.02 4.58
N ALA A 15 -3.32 -7.85 5.40
CA ALA A 15 -2.59 -9.04 4.95
C ALA A 15 -3.50 -9.99 4.15
N ARG A 16 -4.71 -10.27 4.65
CA ARG A 16 -5.70 -11.08 3.92
C ARG A 16 -6.20 -10.42 2.65
N ALA A 17 -6.47 -9.11 2.69
CA ALA A 17 -6.97 -8.38 1.52
C ALA A 17 -5.93 -8.29 0.38
N LEU A 18 -4.65 -8.20 0.73
CA LEU A 18 -3.53 -8.16 -0.22
C LEU A 18 -2.95 -9.54 -0.54
N ASN A 19 -3.42 -10.58 0.14
CA ASN A 19 -2.86 -11.93 0.09
C ASN A 19 -1.33 -11.94 0.37
N LEU A 20 -0.92 -11.19 1.40
CA LEU A 20 0.47 -11.05 1.86
C LEU A 20 0.63 -11.59 3.27
N GLU A 21 1.87 -11.91 3.66
CA GLU A 21 2.18 -12.22 5.05
C GLU A 21 2.07 -10.98 5.95
N GLU A 22 1.55 -11.15 7.16
CA GLU A 22 1.48 -10.06 8.15
C GLU A 22 2.84 -9.44 8.46
N ARG A 23 3.91 -10.24 8.38
CA ARG A 23 5.29 -9.78 8.57
C ARG A 23 5.68 -8.74 7.53
N ASN A 24 5.31 -8.96 6.27
CA ASN A 24 5.59 -8.02 5.18
C ASN A 24 4.80 -6.72 5.37
N VAL A 25 3.53 -6.82 5.77
CA VAL A 25 2.73 -5.62 6.10
C VAL A 25 3.36 -4.84 7.26
N ARG A 26 3.84 -5.52 8.31
CA ARG A 26 4.57 -4.85 9.42
C ARG A 26 5.84 -4.18 8.93
N ASN A 27 6.63 -4.84 8.09
CA ASN A 27 7.84 -4.27 7.52
C ASN A 27 7.54 -3.00 6.71
N LEU A 28 6.46 -2.98 5.92
CA LEU A 28 6.04 -1.80 5.17
C LEU A 28 5.58 -0.66 6.10
N LEU A 29 4.91 -0.96 7.21
CA LEU A 29 4.51 0.05 8.21
C LEU A 29 5.70 0.66 8.95
N THR A 30 6.76 -0.13 9.18
CA THR A 30 8.00 0.28 9.86
C THR A 30 9.14 0.58 8.90
N SER A 31 8.88 0.65 7.59
CA SER A 31 9.92 0.88 6.60
C SER A 31 10.56 2.25 6.82
N SER A 32 11.89 2.30 6.72
CA SER A 32 12.66 3.55 6.80
C SER A 32 12.50 4.40 5.55
N ASP A 33 12.14 3.78 4.42
CA ASP A 33 11.92 4.48 3.17
C ASP A 33 10.52 5.13 3.19
N PRO A 34 10.41 6.47 3.16
CA PRO A 34 9.13 7.16 3.23
C PRO A 34 8.28 6.97 1.97
N THR A 35 8.89 6.59 0.84
CA THR A 35 8.18 6.33 -0.41
C THR A 35 7.47 4.99 -0.34
N MET A 36 8.12 3.93 0.15
CA MET A 36 7.53 2.59 0.31
C MET A 36 6.82 2.38 1.66
N ARG A 37 6.70 3.41 2.49
CA ARG A 37 6.12 3.27 3.82
C ARG A 37 4.60 3.26 3.75
N MET A 38 4.00 2.18 4.21
CA MET A 38 2.53 2.06 4.25
C MET A 38 1.96 3.03 5.30
N PRO A 39 0.90 3.79 4.96
CA PRO A 39 0.25 4.68 5.91
C PRO A 39 -0.49 3.86 6.97
N GLY A 40 -0.13 4.07 8.23
CA GLY A 40 -0.80 3.43 9.35
C GLY A 40 -0.56 4.20 10.64
N VAL A 41 -1.52 4.11 11.56
CA VAL A 41 -1.43 4.70 12.89
C VAL A 41 -1.27 3.59 13.92
N LYS A 42 -0.33 3.76 14.84
CA LYS A 42 -0.15 2.84 15.96
C LYS A 42 -1.10 3.25 17.08
N ILE A 43 -2.10 2.42 17.35
CA ILE A 43 -3.05 2.59 18.45
C ILE A 43 -2.72 1.55 19.52
N GLY A 44 -2.06 2.00 20.59
CA GLY A 44 -1.53 1.13 21.65
C GLY A 44 -0.47 0.16 21.11
N LYS A 45 -0.75 -1.15 21.18
CA LYS A 45 0.15 -2.22 20.70
C LYS A 45 -0.16 -2.70 19.28
N SER A 46 -1.16 -2.12 18.62
CA SER A 46 -1.65 -2.57 17.31
C SER A 46 -1.57 -1.47 16.26
N TRP A 47 -1.32 -1.85 15.02
CA TRP A 47 -1.38 -0.94 13.87
C TRP A 47 -2.77 -0.95 13.26
N ARG A 48 -3.26 0.25 12.91
CA ARG A 48 -4.53 0.48 12.24
C ARG A 48 -4.28 1.24 10.96
N ILE A 49 -4.87 0.76 9.88
CA ILE A 49 -4.70 1.27 8.53
C ILE A 49 -6.07 1.74 8.07
N ALA A 50 -6.20 3.03 7.71
CA ALA A 50 -7.44 3.52 7.12
C ALA A 50 -7.59 2.95 5.71
N ARG A 51 -8.77 2.40 5.39
CA ARG A 51 -9.02 1.80 4.07
C ARG A 51 -8.76 2.75 2.90
N ASP A 52 -9.14 4.03 3.02
CA ASP A 52 -8.88 5.04 1.99
C ASP A 52 -7.39 5.34 1.81
N GLN A 53 -6.61 5.36 2.90
CA GLN A 53 -5.16 5.52 2.84
C GLN A 53 -4.48 4.30 2.22
N LEU A 54 -4.94 3.09 2.56
CA LEU A 54 -4.47 1.86 1.90
C LEU A 54 -4.76 1.90 0.41
N ARG A 55 -5.97 2.30 0.01
CA ARG A 55 -6.34 2.42 -1.41
C ARG A 55 -5.44 3.40 -2.14
N THR A 56 -5.20 4.57 -1.55
CA THR A 56 -4.33 5.60 -2.15
C THR A 56 -2.89 5.09 -2.27
N TYR A 57 -2.36 4.46 -1.22
CA TYR A 57 -1.03 3.84 -1.22
C TYR A 57 -0.90 2.80 -2.34
N LEU A 58 -1.87 1.89 -2.47
CA LEU A 58 -1.86 0.88 -3.54
C LEU A 58 -1.93 1.51 -4.92
N LEU A 59 -2.74 2.56 -5.12
CA LEU A 59 -2.83 3.27 -6.40
C LEU A 59 -1.51 3.93 -6.78
N VAL A 60 -0.78 4.51 -5.82
CA VAL A 60 0.53 5.12 -6.08
C VAL A 60 1.55 4.04 -6.45
N HIS A 61 1.68 2.99 -5.63
CA HIS A 61 2.70 1.95 -5.85
C HIS A 61 2.41 1.02 -7.03
N HIS A 62 1.14 0.73 -7.33
CA HIS A 62 0.79 -0.06 -8.52
C HIS A 62 1.13 0.67 -9.82
N ASN A 63 1.19 2.01 -9.81
CA ASN A 63 1.61 2.77 -10.98
C ASN A 63 3.13 2.83 -11.14
N GLU A 64 3.92 2.71 -10.07
CA GLU A 64 5.38 2.67 -10.18
C GLU A 64 5.87 1.40 -10.92
N ASP A 65 5.25 0.25 -10.66
CA ASP A 65 5.48 -1.00 -11.42
C ASP A 65 5.02 -0.88 -12.89
N ALA A 66 3.91 -0.19 -13.14
CA ALA A 66 3.41 0.06 -14.49
C ALA A 66 4.31 1.02 -15.29
N THR A 67 5.02 1.95 -14.64
CA THR A 67 5.99 2.83 -15.31
C THR A 67 7.34 2.17 -15.61
N LEU A 68 7.67 1.06 -14.95
CA LEU A 68 8.85 0.23 -15.26
C LEU A 68 8.61 -0.73 -16.44
N THR A 69 7.35 -0.93 -16.84
CA THR A 69 6.97 -1.58 -18.11
C THR A 69 6.64 -0.52 -19.15
N SER A 70 7.58 0.37 -19.45
CA SER A 70 7.64 0.90 -20.81
C SER A 70 8.04 -0.26 -21.72
N PRO A 71 7.17 -0.76 -22.63
CA PRO A 71 7.69 -1.53 -23.73
C PRO A 71 8.59 -0.59 -24.51
N THR A 72 9.89 -0.88 -24.53
CA THR A 72 10.75 -0.54 -25.65
C THR A 72 10.19 -1.26 -26.87
N ALA A 73 9.06 -0.77 -27.39
CA ALA A 73 8.52 -1.13 -28.69
C ALA A 73 9.36 -0.34 -29.70
N GLN A 74 10.55 -0.89 -29.94
CA GLN A 74 11.29 -0.89 -31.18
C GLN A 74 10.52 -0.23 -32.35
N ARG A 75 10.69 1.08 -32.51
CA ARG A 75 10.22 1.82 -33.68
C ARG A 75 11.45 2.25 -34.47
N GLY A 76 11.75 1.48 -35.51
CA GLY A 76 12.90 1.68 -36.38
C GLY A 76 12.82 0.76 -37.58
N THR A 77 11.67 0.78 -38.27
CA THR A 77 11.60 0.41 -39.67
C THR A 77 11.90 1.69 -40.45
N LEU A 78 12.97 1.67 -41.24
CA LEU A 78 13.11 2.19 -42.60
C LEU A 78 14.57 2.04 -43.05
#